data_AF-A0A958IPY5-F1
#
_entry.id   AF-A0A958IPY5-F1
#
_cell.length_a   1.000
_cell.length_b   1.000
_cell.length_c   1.000
_cell.angle_alpha   90.00
_cell.angle_beta   90.00
_cell.angle_gamma   90.00
#
_symmetry.space_group_name_H-M   'P 1'
#
loop_
_entity.id
_entity.type
_entity.pdbx_description
1 polymer ?
#
loop_
_entity_poly.entity_id
_entity_poly.type
_entity_poly.pdbx_seq_one_letter_code
_entity_poly.pdbx_strand_id
1 'polypeptide(L)'
;MKIIALMSVYNEELYLRRCLSHLREQGIAVYLIDNGSTDRTREIAETFLGNGVIGIETLPRQGIFELERLLRREEAAALELGADWYIHHDADEIRQAPNPYRTLREGIEAADRAGYNAVNFDEFVFVPTADGENYEHDGYVDEMRYYYFFEPGPERRINAWKNPGQPV
;
A
#
# COMPACT_ATOMS: atom_id res chain seq x y z
N MET A 1 -3.29 13.95 12.03
CA MET A 1 -2.13 13.06 11.76
C MET A 1 -2.01 12.86 10.25
N LYS A 2 -0.84 13.07 9.66
CA LYS A 2 -0.53 12.78 8.26
C LYS A 2 -0.03 11.33 8.16
N ILE A 3 -0.68 10.51 7.34
CA ILE A 3 -0.31 9.11 7.10
C ILE A 3 -0.12 8.96 5.60
N ILE A 4 1.05 8.44 5.19
CA ILE A 4 1.38 8.22 3.79
C ILE A 4 1.68 6.74 3.54
N ALA A 5 1.01 6.13 2.58
CA ALA A 5 1.45 4.89 1.97
C ALA A 5 2.53 5.19 0.92
N LEU A 6 3.69 4.56 1.07
CA LEU A 6 4.75 4.50 0.08
C LEU A 6 4.47 3.27 -0.77
N MET A 7 4.33 3.47 -2.08
CA MET A 7 3.89 2.43 -3.00
C MET A 7 4.77 2.41 -4.23
N SER A 8 5.56 1.35 -4.37
CA SER A 8 6.31 1.05 -5.57
C SER A 8 5.48 0.17 -6.50
N VAL A 9 5.31 0.58 -7.76
CA VAL A 9 4.44 -0.13 -8.72
C VAL A 9 5.18 -0.52 -9.99
N TYR A 10 4.77 -1.63 -10.62
CA TYR A 10 5.24 -2.03 -11.94
C TYR A 10 4.17 -2.88 -12.64
N ASN A 11 3.55 -2.33 -13.68
CA ASN A 11 2.50 -2.99 -14.45
C ASN A 11 1.30 -3.48 -13.61
N GLU A 12 0.72 -2.55 -12.85
CA GLU A 12 -0.41 -2.73 -11.94
C GLU A 12 -1.73 -2.18 -12.51
N GLU A 13 -1.90 -2.12 -13.85
CA GLU A 13 -3.10 -1.55 -14.49
C GLU A 13 -4.41 -2.15 -13.95
N LEU A 14 -4.38 -3.45 -13.60
CA LEU A 14 -5.56 -4.21 -13.19
C LEU A 14 -6.05 -3.89 -11.77
N TYR A 15 -5.15 -3.53 -10.86
CA TYR A 15 -5.45 -3.45 -9.41
C TYR A 15 -5.28 -2.05 -8.84
N LEU A 16 -4.44 -1.23 -9.45
CA LEU A 16 -4.04 0.07 -8.90
C LEU A 16 -5.23 1.01 -8.67
N ARG A 17 -6.21 1.04 -9.58
CA ARG A 17 -7.39 1.91 -9.45
C ARG A 17 -8.18 1.59 -8.17
N ARG A 18 -8.44 0.31 -7.92
CA ARG A 18 -9.16 -0.14 -6.72
C ARG A 18 -8.35 0.15 -5.47
N CYS A 19 -7.05 -0.15 -5.47
CA CYS A 19 -6.16 0.10 -4.34
C CYS A 19 -6.11 1.59 -3.95
N LEU A 20 -5.87 2.49 -4.92
CA LEU A 20 -5.82 3.94 -4.67
C LEU A 20 -7.16 4.50 -4.19
N SER A 21 -8.28 4.02 -4.75
CA SER A 21 -9.62 4.41 -4.30
C SER A 21 -9.85 4.01 -2.85
N HIS A 22 -9.51 2.76 -2.50
CA HIS A 22 -9.63 2.22 -1.16
C HIS A 22 -8.76 2.99 -0.16
N LEU A 23 -7.47 3.22 -0.46
CA LEU A 23 -6.57 3.98 0.42
C LEU A 23 -7.10 5.40 0.70
N ARG A 24 -7.61 6.08 -0.32
CA ARG A 24 -8.27 7.39 -0.15
C ARG A 24 -9.48 7.30 0.79
N GLU A 25 -10.34 6.29 0.62
CA GLU A 25 -11.51 6.04 1.48
C GLU A 25 -11.11 5.71 2.92
N GLN A 26 -9.98 5.02 3.10
CA GLN A 26 -9.37 4.76 4.41
C GLN A 26 -8.65 5.98 5.00
N GLY A 27 -8.67 7.12 4.30
CA GLY A 27 -8.07 8.37 4.73
C GLY A 27 -6.55 8.39 4.64
N ILE A 28 -5.95 7.58 3.77
CA ILE A 28 -4.50 7.45 3.60
C ILE A 28 -4.07 8.17 2.30
N ALA A 29 -3.03 9.00 2.39
CA ALA A 29 -2.41 9.60 1.22
C ALA A 29 -1.38 8.65 0.61
N VAL A 30 -1.14 8.71 -0.69
CA VAL A 30 -0.21 7.81 -1.38
C VAL A 30 0.92 8.60 -2.03
N TYR A 31 2.16 8.21 -1.80
CA TYR A 31 3.31 8.61 -2.59
C TYR A 31 3.77 7.42 -3.42
N LEU A 32 3.70 7.57 -4.74
CA LEU A 32 3.86 6.46 -5.68
C LEU A 32 5.18 6.56 -6.45
N ILE A 33 5.88 5.42 -6.54
CA ILE A 33 7.12 5.24 -7.30
C ILE A 33 6.82 4.26 -8.44
N ASP A 34 6.67 4.78 -9.65
CA ASP A 34 6.52 3.94 -10.84
C ASP A 34 7.89 3.38 -11.25
N ASN A 35 8.04 2.07 -11.19
CA ASN A 35 9.28 1.36 -11.49
C ASN A 35 9.46 1.07 -12.99
N GLY A 36 8.96 1.97 -13.83
CA GLY A 36 9.05 1.91 -15.29
C GLY A 36 7.99 1.02 -15.93
N SER A 37 6.72 1.18 -15.51
CA SER A 37 5.60 0.45 -16.10
C SER A 37 5.46 0.74 -17.61
N THR A 38 4.98 -0.25 -18.34
CA THR A 38 4.77 -0.21 -19.80
C THR A 38 3.30 -0.32 -20.20
N ASP A 39 2.42 -0.51 -19.22
CA ASP A 39 0.97 -0.51 -19.34
C ASP A 39 0.38 0.84 -18.86
N ARG A 40 -0.93 0.89 -18.56
CA ARG A 40 -1.59 2.13 -18.14
C ARG A 40 -1.48 2.43 -16.64
N THR A 41 -0.61 1.74 -15.90
CA THR A 41 -0.39 1.98 -14.45
C THR A 41 -0.16 3.44 -14.13
N ARG A 42 0.75 4.09 -14.87
CA ARG A 42 1.08 5.50 -14.65
C ARG A 42 -0.11 6.41 -14.94
N GLU A 43 -0.80 6.19 -16.07
CA GLU A 43 -1.98 6.97 -16.44
C GLU A 43 -3.04 6.88 -15.34
N ILE A 44 -3.26 5.69 -14.78
CA ILE A 44 -4.17 5.47 -13.66
C ILE A 44 -3.73 6.29 -12.45
N ALA A 45 -2.46 6.18 -12.01
CA ALA A 45 -1.93 6.92 -10.88
C ALA A 45 -2.12 8.44 -11.04
N GLU A 46 -1.87 8.98 -12.22
CA GLU A 46 -2.03 10.41 -12.54
C GLU A 46 -3.49 10.88 -12.36
N THR A 47 -4.49 10.03 -12.60
CA THR A 47 -5.91 10.38 -12.34
C THR A 47 -6.23 10.59 -10.86
N PHE A 48 -5.39 10.12 -9.94
CA PHE A 48 -5.54 10.29 -8.49
C PHE A 48 -4.65 11.40 -7.93
N LEU A 49 -3.81 12.04 -8.75
CA LEU A 49 -2.91 13.10 -8.28
C LEU A 49 -3.70 14.31 -7.75
N GLY A 50 -3.41 14.72 -6.52
CA GLY A 50 -4.16 15.74 -5.79
C GLY A 50 -5.48 15.25 -5.19
N ASN A 51 -5.86 13.98 -5.42
CA ASN A 51 -7.07 13.36 -4.91
C ASN A 51 -6.79 11.94 -4.35
N GLY A 52 -5.89 11.87 -3.37
CA GLY A 52 -5.44 10.63 -2.73
C GLY A 52 -3.96 10.35 -2.97
N VAL A 53 -3.47 10.58 -4.20
CA VAL A 53 -2.04 10.53 -4.52
C VAL A 53 -1.44 11.94 -4.35
N ILE A 54 -0.39 12.04 -3.56
CA ILE A 54 0.27 13.32 -3.23
C ILE A 54 1.58 13.55 -4.01
N GLY A 55 2.08 12.51 -4.66
CA GLY A 55 3.28 12.57 -5.49
C GLY A 55 3.44 11.30 -6.30
N ILE A 56 3.97 11.46 -7.51
CA ILE A 56 4.31 10.37 -8.42
C ILE A 56 5.72 10.66 -8.91
N GLU A 57 6.60 9.69 -8.77
CA GLU A 57 7.92 9.72 -9.39
C GLU A 57 8.17 8.45 -10.20
N THR A 58 9.23 8.47 -11.00
CA THR A 58 9.66 7.30 -11.77
C THR A 58 11.06 6.91 -11.35
N LEU A 59 11.21 5.64 -11.00
CA LEU A 59 12.50 5.01 -10.76
C LEU A 59 12.66 3.87 -11.77
N PRO A 60 13.17 4.15 -12.99
CA PRO A 60 13.16 3.15 -14.05
C PRO A 60 14.08 1.97 -13.71
N ARG A 61 13.66 0.77 -14.11
CA ARG A 61 14.47 -0.45 -14.08
C ARG A 61 15.69 -0.32 -14.99
N GLN A 62 16.80 -0.93 -14.57
CA GLN A 62 18.03 -1.03 -15.38
C GLN A 62 18.13 -2.41 -16.02
N GLY A 63 17.04 -2.86 -16.66
CA GLY A 63 16.91 -4.20 -17.25
C GLY A 63 16.60 -5.32 -16.25
N ILE A 64 16.66 -5.04 -14.95
CA ILE A 64 16.31 -5.98 -13.87
C ILE A 64 15.51 -5.28 -12.76
N PHE A 65 14.83 -6.07 -11.93
CA PHE A 65 14.20 -5.60 -10.69
C PHE A 65 15.22 -5.53 -9.56
N GLU A 66 15.26 -4.39 -8.86
CA GLU A 66 16.25 -4.11 -7.81
C GLU A 66 15.53 -3.66 -6.53
N LEU A 67 15.12 -4.62 -5.69
CA LEU A 67 14.35 -4.34 -4.47
C LEU A 67 15.05 -3.36 -3.53
N GLU A 68 16.35 -3.53 -3.29
CA GLU A 68 17.12 -2.65 -2.40
C GLU A 68 17.08 -1.19 -2.88
N ARG A 69 17.13 -0.96 -4.20
CA ARG A 69 17.11 0.38 -4.78
C ARG A 69 15.75 1.06 -4.58
N LEU A 70 14.66 0.31 -4.68
CA LEU A 70 13.32 0.81 -4.38
C LEU A 70 13.17 1.15 -2.89
N LEU A 71 13.55 0.22 -2.00
CA LEU A 71 13.46 0.44 -0.55
C LEU A 71 14.29 1.64 -0.09
N ARG A 72 15.51 1.83 -0.62
CA ARG A 72 16.31 3.03 -0.34
C ARG A 72 15.64 4.32 -0.82
N ARG A 73 14.92 4.26 -1.95
CA ARG A 73 14.20 5.43 -2.45
C ARG A 73 12.98 5.75 -1.58
N GLU A 74 12.24 4.73 -1.15
CA GLU A 74 11.13 4.87 -0.22
C GLU A 74 11.57 5.44 1.13
N GLU A 75 12.68 4.94 1.70
CA GLU A 75 13.28 5.48 2.92
C GLU A 75 13.62 6.98 2.77
N ALA A 76 14.26 7.36 1.66
CA ALA A 76 14.55 8.76 1.37
C ALA A 76 13.27 9.61 1.21
N ALA A 77 12.25 9.07 0.54
CA ALA A 77 10.96 9.74 0.36
C ALA A 77 10.27 9.95 1.71
N ALA A 78 10.33 8.97 2.62
CA ALA A 78 9.79 9.09 3.97
C ALA A 78 10.45 10.24 4.76
N LEU A 79 11.74 10.51 4.56
CA LEU A 79 12.40 11.66 5.18
C LEU A 79 11.94 12.98 4.57
N GLU A 80 11.83 13.03 3.24
CA GLU A 80 11.44 14.24 2.49
C GLU A 80 9.98 14.65 2.76
N LEU A 81 9.07 13.67 2.89
CA LEU A 81 7.63 13.90 2.98
C LEU A 81 7.14 14.31 4.38
N GLY A 82 7.94 14.03 5.42
CA GLY A 82 7.69 14.46 6.80
C GLY A 82 6.30 14.15 7.36
N ALA A 83 5.70 13.00 7.02
CA ALA A 83 4.46 12.54 7.65
C ALA A 83 4.68 12.02 9.07
N ASP A 84 3.58 11.87 9.82
CA ASP A 84 3.63 11.34 11.18
C ASP A 84 3.79 9.82 11.15
N TRP A 85 3.17 9.16 10.17
CA TRP A 85 3.20 7.71 9.97
C TRP A 85 3.35 7.35 8.48
N TYR A 86 3.99 6.23 8.24
CA TYR A 86 4.18 5.64 6.93
C TYR A 86 3.62 4.22 6.85
N ILE A 87 3.29 3.78 5.65
CA ILE A 87 2.89 2.41 5.33
C ILE A 87 3.70 1.98 4.09
N HIS A 88 4.40 0.85 4.15
CA HIS A 88 4.91 0.17 2.95
C HIS A 88 3.76 -0.65 2.39
N HIS A 89 3.28 -0.31 1.19
CA HIS A 89 2.02 -0.80 0.67
C HIS A 89 2.15 -1.21 -0.80
N ASP A 90 1.84 -2.46 -1.10
CA ASP A 90 1.84 -2.98 -2.46
C ASP A 90 0.49 -2.69 -3.16
N ALA A 91 0.50 -2.57 -4.50
CA ALA A 91 -0.69 -2.13 -5.25
C ALA A 91 -1.81 -3.19 -5.34
N ASP A 92 -1.50 -4.45 -5.06
CA ASP A 92 -2.42 -5.59 -5.04
C ASP A 92 -3.02 -5.85 -3.64
N GLU A 93 -2.67 -5.04 -2.64
CA GLU A 93 -3.15 -5.19 -1.26
C GLU A 93 -4.37 -4.32 -0.94
N ILE A 94 -5.21 -4.81 -0.02
CA ILE A 94 -6.33 -4.06 0.55
C ILE A 94 -6.20 -4.09 2.08
N ARG A 95 -5.71 -2.99 2.66
CA ARG A 95 -5.51 -2.88 4.11
C ARG A 95 -6.70 -2.24 4.80
N GLN A 96 -7.13 -2.83 5.91
CA GLN A 96 -8.27 -2.37 6.70
C GLN A 96 -7.93 -2.41 8.19
N ALA A 97 -8.59 -1.57 8.98
CA ALA A 97 -8.54 -1.69 10.44
C ALA A 97 -9.63 -2.66 10.93
N PRO A 98 -9.40 -3.38 12.04
CA PRO A 98 -10.42 -4.23 12.63
C PRO A 98 -11.55 -3.40 13.27
N ASN A 99 -12.71 -4.02 13.48
CA ASN A 99 -13.79 -3.45 14.29
C ASN A 99 -13.26 -3.08 15.69
N PRO A 100 -13.58 -1.89 16.26
CA PRO A 100 -14.62 -0.95 15.85
C PRO A 100 -14.17 0.20 14.93
N TYR A 101 -12.95 0.17 14.41
CA TYR A 101 -12.45 1.24 13.54
C TYR A 101 -13.11 1.14 12.16
N ARG A 102 -13.58 2.28 11.65
CA ARG A 102 -14.22 2.37 10.32
C ARG A 102 -13.22 2.61 9.21
N THR A 103 -12.05 3.14 9.54
CA THR A 103 -10.98 3.41 8.58
C THR A 103 -9.62 2.95 9.12
N LEU A 104 -8.69 2.66 8.22
CA LEU A 104 -7.30 2.36 8.59
C LEU A 104 -6.67 3.51 9.39
N ARG A 105 -6.96 4.75 9.00
CA ARG A 105 -6.57 5.95 9.76
C ARG A 105 -6.99 5.89 11.22
N GLU A 106 -8.26 5.58 11.50
CA GLU A 106 -8.77 5.50 12.88
C GLU A 106 -7.99 4.46 13.71
N GLY A 107 -7.66 3.31 13.09
CA GLY A 107 -6.84 2.27 13.73
C GLY A 107 -5.41 2.71 14.04
N ILE A 108 -4.72 3.36 13.08
CA ILE A 108 -3.36 3.88 13.28
C ILE A 108 -3.36 5.00 14.32
N GLU A 109 -4.34 5.90 14.31
CA GLU A 109 -4.47 6.97 15.31
C GLU A 109 -4.70 6.40 16.72
N ALA A 110 -5.39 5.26 16.84
CA ALA A 110 -5.54 4.57 18.11
C ALA A 110 -4.23 3.94 18.59
N ALA A 111 -3.46 3.31 17.71
CA ALA A 111 -2.14 2.78 18.03
C ALA A 111 -1.18 3.90 18.50
N ASP A 112 -1.18 5.04 17.79
CA ASP A 112 -0.38 6.22 18.15
C ASP A 112 -0.73 6.76 19.54
N ARG A 113 -2.03 6.94 19.84
CA ARG A 113 -2.49 7.38 21.18
C ARG A 113 -2.13 6.40 22.29
N ALA A 114 -2.05 5.11 21.99
CA ALA A 114 -1.64 4.09 22.93
C ALA A 114 -0.11 4.04 23.15
N GLY A 115 0.66 4.85 22.41
CA GLY A 115 2.11 4.95 22.53
C GLY A 115 2.88 3.92 21.70
N TYR A 116 2.23 3.22 20.78
CA TYR A 116 2.90 2.32 19.85
C TYR A 116 3.54 3.11 18.69
N ASN A 117 4.59 2.54 18.11
CA ASN A 117 5.35 3.12 17.00
C ASN A 117 5.34 2.27 15.73
N ALA A 118 4.69 1.11 15.76
CA ALA A 118 4.59 0.18 14.65
C ALA A 118 3.28 -0.61 14.73
N VAL A 119 2.76 -1.03 13.57
CA VAL A 119 1.54 -1.82 13.45
C VAL A 119 1.83 -3.03 12.56
N ASN A 120 1.61 -4.23 13.11
CA ASN A 120 1.55 -5.47 12.35
C ASN A 120 0.15 -5.64 11.71
N PHE A 121 0.08 -6.31 10.58
CA PHE A 121 -1.16 -6.65 9.90
C PHE A 121 -1.36 -8.17 9.83
N ASP A 122 -2.60 -8.60 9.95
CA ASP A 122 -3.01 -9.96 9.60
C ASP A 122 -3.14 -10.06 8.08
N GLU A 123 -2.60 -11.12 7.48
CA GLU A 123 -2.62 -11.33 6.03
C GLU A 123 -3.60 -12.43 5.65
N PHE A 124 -4.57 -12.08 4.81
CA PHE A 124 -5.55 -13.01 4.24
C PHE A 124 -5.32 -13.06 2.73
N VAL A 125 -4.85 -14.22 2.24
CA VAL A 125 -4.57 -14.41 0.83
C VAL A 125 -5.81 -15.02 0.17
N PHE A 126 -6.45 -14.22 -0.69
CA PHE A 126 -7.62 -14.64 -1.45
C PHE A 126 -7.20 -15.45 -2.66
N VAL A 127 -7.90 -16.56 -2.93
CA VAL A 127 -7.55 -17.48 -4.01
C VAL A 127 -8.78 -17.91 -4.80
N PRO A 128 -8.67 -18.07 -6.14
CA PRO A 128 -9.67 -18.77 -6.93
C PRO A 128 -9.75 -20.23 -6.50
N THR A 129 -10.94 -20.83 -6.64
CA THR A 129 -11.21 -22.23 -6.25
C THR A 129 -11.60 -23.13 -7.40
N ALA A 130 -11.82 -22.57 -8.60
CA ALA A 130 -12.17 -23.32 -9.79
C ALA A 130 -11.41 -22.80 -11.03
N ASP A 131 -11.21 -23.70 -11.99
CA ASP A 131 -10.64 -23.34 -13.28
C ASP A 131 -11.55 -22.35 -14.01
N GLY A 132 -10.96 -21.29 -14.55
CA GLY A 132 -11.67 -20.26 -15.32
C GLY A 132 -12.23 -19.11 -14.51
N GLU A 133 -12.09 -19.11 -13.17
CA GLU A 133 -12.28 -17.89 -12.37
C GLU A 133 -11.21 -16.85 -12.77
N ASN A 134 -11.65 -15.62 -13.03
CA ASN A 134 -10.80 -14.50 -13.40
C ASN A 134 -11.20 -13.28 -12.56
N TYR A 135 -10.21 -12.71 -11.87
CA TYR A 135 -10.37 -11.55 -10.98
C TYR A 135 -9.49 -10.36 -11.41
N GLU A 136 -9.07 -10.31 -12.67
CA GLU A 136 -8.30 -9.22 -13.29
C GLU A 136 -9.19 -7.99 -13.60
N HIS A 137 -9.88 -7.46 -12.60
CA HIS A 137 -10.76 -6.30 -12.68
C HIS A 137 -11.05 -5.73 -11.28
N ASP A 138 -11.51 -4.47 -11.17
CA ASP A 138 -11.74 -3.78 -9.89
C ASP A 138 -12.75 -4.44 -8.91
N GLY A 139 -13.44 -5.51 -9.30
CA GLY A 139 -14.49 -6.19 -8.54
C GLY A 139 -14.01 -7.31 -7.62
N TYR A 140 -12.71 -7.68 -7.66
CA TYR A 140 -12.16 -8.82 -6.92
C TYR A 140 -12.45 -8.78 -5.41
N VAL A 141 -12.52 -7.58 -4.81
CA VAL A 141 -12.81 -7.41 -3.37
C VAL A 141 -14.20 -7.91 -2.99
N ASP A 142 -15.17 -7.77 -3.88
CA ASP A 142 -16.55 -8.20 -3.66
C ASP A 142 -16.79 -9.64 -4.14
N GLU A 143 -15.94 -10.18 -5.00
CA GLU A 143 -16.18 -11.46 -5.66
C GLU A 143 -15.34 -12.60 -5.10
N MET A 144 -14.11 -12.34 -4.65
CA MET A 144 -13.26 -13.36 -4.04
C MET A 144 -13.77 -13.67 -2.63
N ARG A 145 -14.23 -14.90 -2.42
CA ARG A 145 -14.82 -15.35 -1.14
C ARG A 145 -13.98 -16.36 -0.37
N TYR A 146 -12.98 -16.95 -1.03
CA TYR A 146 -12.13 -17.96 -0.43
C TYR A 146 -10.75 -17.39 -0.16
N TYR A 147 -10.27 -17.59 1.05
CA TYR A 147 -8.95 -17.15 1.48
C TYR A 147 -8.35 -18.15 2.46
N TYR A 148 -7.04 -18.08 2.64
CA TYR A 148 -6.36 -18.65 3.79
C TYR A 148 -5.67 -17.54 4.59
N PHE A 149 -5.58 -17.73 5.90
CA PHE A 149 -4.79 -16.87 6.77
C PHE A 149 -3.31 -17.23 6.62
N PHE A 150 -2.48 -16.25 6.24
CA PHE A 150 -1.06 -16.47 5.99
C PHE A 150 -0.22 -15.85 7.12
N GLU A 151 0.29 -16.72 7.99
CA GLU A 151 1.17 -16.33 9.09
C GLU A 151 2.35 -17.32 9.16
N PRO A 152 3.38 -17.16 8.30
CA PRO A 152 4.56 -18.03 8.34
C PRO A 152 5.40 -17.83 9.62
N GLY A 153 5.15 -16.75 10.35
CA GLY A 153 5.73 -16.43 11.65
C GLY A 153 5.05 -15.20 12.24
N PRO A 154 5.20 -14.97 13.56
CA PRO A 154 4.60 -13.81 14.21
C PRO A 154 5.16 -12.51 13.64
N GLU A 155 4.35 -11.44 13.66
CA GLU A 155 4.77 -10.07 13.34
C GLU A 155 5.37 -9.91 11.92
N ARG A 156 4.93 -10.75 10.98
CA ARG A 156 5.44 -10.79 9.59
C ARG A 156 5.19 -9.51 8.79
N ARG A 157 4.11 -8.78 9.09
CA ARG A 157 3.62 -7.65 8.30
C ARG A 157 3.67 -6.34 9.11
N ILE A 158 4.77 -6.09 9.83
CA ILE A 158 5.03 -4.76 10.41
C ILE A 158 5.33 -3.79 9.26
N ASN A 159 4.28 -3.32 8.60
CA ASN A 159 4.38 -2.49 7.40
C ASN A 159 3.97 -1.04 7.65
N ALA A 160 3.39 -0.71 8.79
CA ALA A 160 3.12 0.67 9.15
C ALA A 160 3.93 1.08 10.38
N TRP A 161 4.58 2.24 10.31
CA TRP A 161 5.46 2.74 11.35
C TRP A 161 5.33 4.24 11.54
N LYS A 162 5.56 4.67 12.77
CA LYS A 162 5.66 6.08 13.14
C LYS A 162 6.97 6.64 12.63
N ASN A 163 6.95 7.84 12.06
CA ASN A 163 8.15 8.50 11.59
C ASN A 163 9.11 8.80 12.77
N PRO A 164 10.33 8.24 12.78
CA PRO A 164 11.28 8.49 13.87
C PRO A 164 12.09 9.77 13.65
N GLY A 165 11.88 10.49 12.55
CA GLY A 165 12.64 11.71 12.20
C GLY A 165 14.07 11.43 11.71
N GLN A 166 14.39 10.17 11.44
CA GLN A 166 15.69 9.69 10.98
C GLN A 166 15.50 8.50 10.03
N PRO A 167 16.54 8.12 9.25
CA PRO A 167 16.48 6.91 8.39
C PRO A 167 16.17 5.65 9.20
N VAL A 168 15.56 4.63 8.56
CA VAL A 168 15.02 3.40 9.20
C VAL A 168 15.58 2.16 8.52
#